data_AF-A0A842MK07-F1
#
_entry.id   AF-A0A842MK07-F1
#
_cell.length_a   1.000
_cell.length_b   1.000
_cell.length_c   1.000
_cell.angle_alpha   90.00
_cell.angle_beta   90.00
_cell.angle_gamma   90.00
#
_symmetry.space_group_name_H-M   'P 1'
#
loop_
_entity.id
_entity.type
_entity.pdbx_description
1 polymer ?
#
loop_
_entity_poly.entity_id
_entity_poly.type
_entity_poly.pdbx_seq_one_letter_code
_entity_poly.pdbx_strand_id
1 'polypeptide(L)'
;MATAKFSFFKTKKLQIGDQEVEIEGYHVIDSEYVIPLVEKRNEAYEIGAEYQQFIEKIGKKKDKEITPEDAKKIKKMKDKIDKLLVEVSQISYPLAQRGIKRALYKNTKEYKEAEKENKATEYIDKLPNIELPPYAVTEIVNTMLELGNPDLVGTPSQEEENLQKKRARKRSGSSSKGKSTS
;
A
#
# COMPACT_ATOMS: atom_id res chain seq x y z
N MET A 1 14.28 18.16 30.73
CA MET A 1 14.57 16.84 30.13
C MET A 1 13.28 16.31 29.52
N ALA A 2 13.23 16.13 28.19
CA ALA A 2 12.06 15.55 27.53
C ALA A 2 12.08 14.04 27.78
N THR A 3 11.11 13.54 28.55
CA THR A 3 10.86 12.11 28.66
C THR A 3 10.44 11.60 27.28
N ALA A 4 11.27 10.75 26.67
CA ALA A 4 10.90 10.05 25.46
C ALA A 4 9.70 9.15 25.80
N LYS A 5 8.49 9.59 25.42
CA LYS A 5 7.29 8.74 25.46
C LYS A 5 7.51 7.62 24.45
N PHE A 6 7.48 6.38 24.91
CA PHE A 6 7.42 5.21 24.04
C PHE A 6 6.13 5.31 23.19
N SER A 7 6.26 5.53 21.88
CA SER A 7 5.19 5.21 20.94
C SER A 7 5.29 3.73 20.63
N PHE A 8 4.19 3.00 20.75
CA PHE A 8 4.14 1.59 20.33
C PHE A 8 3.99 1.45 18.81
N PHE A 9 3.72 2.55 18.11
CA PHE A 9 3.61 2.55 16.66
C PHE A 9 4.99 2.66 16.01
N LYS A 10 5.22 1.80 15.01
CA LYS A 10 6.37 1.96 14.12
C LYS A 10 6.20 3.26 13.34
N THR A 11 7.30 3.95 13.10
CA THR A 11 7.33 5.21 12.37
C THR A 11 8.27 5.16 11.18
N LYS A 12 8.02 6.00 10.18
CA LYS A 12 8.87 6.19 9.00
C LYS A 12 8.84 7.65 8.60
N LYS A 13 10.01 8.22 8.32
CA LYS A 13 10.13 9.57 7.79
C LYS A 13 9.80 9.56 6.29
N LEU A 14 8.95 10.49 5.86
CA LEU A 14 8.60 10.73 4.47
C LEU A 14 8.86 12.19 4.11
N GLN A 15 9.29 12.42 2.88
CA GLN A 15 9.42 13.76 2.31
C GLN A 15 8.14 14.10 1.54
N ILE A 16 7.34 15.02 2.06
CA ILE A 16 6.08 15.45 1.44
C ILE A 16 6.21 16.91 1.02
N GLY A 17 6.46 17.12 -0.27
CA GLY A 17 6.84 18.43 -0.79
C GLY A 17 8.16 18.87 -0.15
N ASP A 18 8.18 20.06 0.46
CA ASP A 18 9.35 20.62 1.12
C ASP A 18 9.48 20.22 2.61
N GLN A 19 8.56 19.41 3.14
CA GLN A 19 8.52 19.03 4.55
C GLN A 19 8.87 17.56 4.78
N GLU A 20 9.78 17.30 5.71
CA GLU A 20 9.99 15.95 6.26
C GLU A 20 8.99 15.72 7.40
N VAL A 21 8.20 14.65 7.30
CA VAL A 21 7.20 14.27 8.29
C VAL A 21 7.43 12.83 8.77
N GLU A 22 7.20 12.59 10.06
CA GLU A 22 7.29 11.25 10.64
C GLU A 22 5.89 10.62 10.69
N ILE A 23 5.63 9.68 9.77
CA ILE A 23 4.36 8.96 9.67
C ILE A 23 4.40 7.73 10.58
N GLU A 24 3.31 7.51 11.32
CA GLU A 24 3.10 6.31 12.12
C GLU A 24 2.25 5.28 11.35
N GLY A 25 2.33 4.01 11.75
CA GLY A 25 1.36 3.01 11.33
C GLY A 25 -0.09 3.41 11.65
N TYR A 26 -1.06 2.86 10.91
CA TYR A 26 -2.46 3.15 11.17
C TYR A 26 -2.89 2.73 12.59
N HIS A 27 -3.83 3.47 13.17
CA HIS A 27 -4.39 3.17 14.48
C HIS A 27 -5.59 2.23 14.33
N VAL A 28 -6.00 1.54 15.41
CA VAL A 28 -7.17 0.63 15.38
C VAL A 28 -8.44 1.33 14.85
N ILE A 29 -8.65 2.59 15.22
CA ILE A 29 -9.79 3.38 14.74
C ILE A 29 -9.76 3.66 13.23
N ASP A 30 -8.58 3.61 12.60
CA ASP A 30 -8.45 3.78 11.16
C ASP A 30 -8.85 2.51 10.38
N SER A 31 -9.18 1.41 11.07
CA SER A 31 -9.65 0.17 10.45
C SER A 31 -10.90 0.39 9.60
N GLU A 32 -11.70 1.40 9.91
CA GLU A 32 -12.86 1.81 9.09
C GLU A 32 -12.48 2.19 7.66
N TYR A 33 -11.24 2.65 7.44
CA TYR A 33 -10.70 2.95 6.11
C TYR A 33 -9.77 1.84 5.62
N VAL A 34 -8.95 1.27 6.51
CA VAL A 34 -7.95 0.26 6.14
C VAL A 34 -8.59 -1.01 5.59
N ILE A 35 -9.63 -1.54 6.24
CA ILE A 35 -10.30 -2.77 5.80
C ILE A 35 -10.89 -2.61 4.40
N PRO A 36 -11.79 -1.64 4.13
CA PRO A 36 -12.38 -1.51 2.80
C PRO A 36 -11.33 -1.11 1.75
N LEU A 37 -10.28 -0.37 2.13
CA LEU A 37 -9.17 -0.06 1.22
C LEU A 37 -8.45 -1.33 0.75
N VAL A 38 -8.10 -2.22 1.67
CA VAL A 38 -7.41 -3.48 1.36
C VAL A 38 -8.30 -4.38 0.50
N GLU A 39 -9.58 -4.52 0.85
CA GLU A 39 -10.55 -5.29 0.07
C GLU A 39 -10.65 -4.78 -1.37
N LYS A 40 -10.77 -3.46 -1.54
CA LYS A 40 -10.91 -2.83 -2.86
C LYS A 40 -9.63 -2.91 -3.70
N ARG A 41 -8.47 -2.81 -3.05
CA ARG A 41 -7.18 -3.04 -3.72
C ARG A 41 -7.09 -4.47 -4.21
N ASN A 42 -7.44 -5.44 -3.38
CA ASN A 42 -7.42 -6.86 -3.75
C ASN A 42 -8.40 -7.15 -4.91
N GLU A 43 -9.62 -6.61 -4.86
CA GLU A 43 -10.59 -6.70 -5.96
C GLU A 43 -10.02 -6.12 -7.27
N ALA A 44 -9.33 -4.97 -7.19
CA ALA A 44 -8.69 -4.35 -8.36
C ALA A 44 -7.52 -5.20 -8.90
N TYR A 45 -6.73 -5.82 -8.01
CA TYR A 45 -5.64 -6.72 -8.41
C TYR A 45 -6.16 -7.98 -9.11
N GLU A 46 -7.23 -8.59 -8.60
CA GLU A 46 -7.86 -9.77 -9.21
C GLU A 46 -8.39 -9.46 -10.62
N ILE A 47 -9.15 -8.37 -10.75
CA ILE A 47 -9.67 -7.94 -12.06
C ILE A 47 -8.53 -7.53 -13.00
N GLY A 48 -7.48 -6.89 -12.48
CA GLY A 48 -6.29 -6.54 -13.24
C GLY A 48 -5.57 -7.78 -13.79
N ALA A 49 -5.43 -8.83 -12.98
CA ALA A 49 -4.86 -10.10 -13.40
C ALA A 49 -5.73 -10.80 -14.45
N GLU A 50 -7.04 -10.83 -14.26
CA GLU A 50 -7.99 -11.35 -15.26
C GLU A 50 -7.90 -10.57 -16.58
N TYR A 51 -7.82 -9.25 -16.50
CA TYR A 51 -7.68 -8.36 -17.65
C TYR A 51 -6.40 -8.66 -18.42
N GLN A 52 -5.26 -8.77 -17.73
CA GLN A 52 -3.98 -9.07 -18.36
C GLN A 52 -3.99 -10.43 -19.04
N GLN A 53 -4.49 -11.47 -18.36
CA GLN A 53 -4.65 -12.80 -18.97
C GLN A 53 -5.57 -12.77 -20.19
N PHE A 54 -6.62 -11.96 -20.17
CA PHE A 54 -7.55 -11.83 -21.28
C PHE A 54 -6.92 -11.12 -22.48
N ILE A 55 -6.18 -10.03 -22.25
CA ILE A 55 -5.43 -9.32 -23.28
C ILE A 55 -4.36 -10.23 -23.90
N GLU A 56 -3.61 -10.99 -23.09
CA GLU A 56 -2.63 -11.96 -23.60
C GLU A 56 -3.26 -13.06 -24.45
N LYS A 57 -4.46 -13.53 -24.09
CA LYS A 57 -5.21 -14.49 -24.91
C LYS A 57 -5.63 -13.87 -26.25
N ILE A 58 -6.09 -12.63 -26.25
CA ILE A 58 -6.46 -11.91 -27.48
C ILE A 58 -5.24 -11.66 -28.36
N GLY A 59 -4.10 -11.28 -27.79
CA GLY A 59 -2.86 -11.05 -28.54
C GLY A 59 -2.31 -12.31 -29.23
N LYS A 60 -2.79 -13.50 -28.86
CA LYS A 60 -2.45 -14.79 -29.50
C LYS A 60 -3.45 -15.20 -30.59
N LYS A 61 -4.61 -14.55 -30.69
CA LYS A 61 -5.61 -14.81 -31.74
C LYS A 61 -5.16 -14.19 -33.05
N LYS A 62 -5.63 -14.74 -34.18
CA LYS A 62 -5.51 -14.05 -35.47
C LYS A 62 -6.52 -12.91 -35.54
N ASP A 63 -6.23 -11.84 -36.29
CA ASP A 63 -7.12 -10.67 -36.38
C ASP A 63 -8.58 -11.01 -36.73
N LYS A 64 -8.79 -12.04 -37.54
CA LYS A 64 -10.12 -12.52 -37.96
C LYS A 64 -10.91 -13.24 -36.85
N GLU A 65 -10.26 -13.61 -35.76
CA GLU A 65 -10.84 -14.32 -34.60
C GLU A 65 -11.15 -13.38 -33.43
N ILE A 66 -10.78 -12.09 -33.55
CA ILE A 66 -11.11 -11.06 -32.57
C ILE A 66 -12.54 -10.60 -32.81
N THR A 67 -13.40 -10.78 -31.82
CA THR A 67 -14.83 -10.49 -31.95
C THR A 67 -15.21 -9.16 -31.29
N PRO A 68 -16.35 -8.56 -31.67
CA PRO A 68 -16.92 -7.43 -30.92
C PRO A 68 -17.20 -7.76 -29.43
N GLU A 69 -17.39 -9.03 -29.09
CA GLU A 69 -17.56 -9.48 -27.70
C GLU A 69 -16.27 -9.36 -26.90
N ASP A 70 -15.12 -9.64 -27.51
CA ASP A 70 -13.80 -9.44 -26.89
C ASP A 70 -13.62 -7.95 -26.50
N ALA A 71 -13.98 -7.03 -27.39
CA ALA A 71 -13.93 -5.59 -27.14
C ALA A 71 -14.89 -5.15 -26.02
N LYS A 72 -16.12 -5.68 -26.00
CA LYS A 72 -17.09 -5.43 -24.91
C LYS A 72 -16.55 -5.92 -23.56
N LYS A 73 -15.91 -7.07 -23.53
CA LYS A 73 -15.34 -7.65 -22.30
C LYS A 73 -14.14 -6.83 -21.80
N ILE A 74 -13.24 -6.41 -22.69
CA ILE A 74 -12.14 -5.48 -22.39
C ILE A 74 -12.68 -4.20 -21.75
N LYS A 75 -13.67 -3.57 -22.39
CA LYS A 75 -14.27 -2.33 -21.89
C LYS A 75 -14.87 -2.53 -20.51
N LYS A 76 -15.67 -3.59 -20.31
CA LYS A 76 -16.28 -3.90 -19.02
C LYS A 76 -15.26 -4.12 -17.90
N MET A 77 -14.14 -4.78 -18.18
CA MET A 77 -13.06 -4.94 -17.18
C MET A 77 -12.38 -3.61 -16.87
N LYS A 78 -12.06 -2.81 -17.90
CA LYS A 78 -11.45 -1.49 -17.71
C LYS A 78 -12.35 -0.56 -16.89
N ASP A 79 -13.63 -0.46 -17.25
CA ASP A 79 -14.61 0.36 -16.53
C ASP A 79 -14.72 -0.06 -15.05
N LYS A 80 -14.63 -1.36 -14.76
CA LYS A 80 -14.58 -1.86 -13.37
C LYS A 80 -13.31 -1.46 -12.65
N ILE A 81 -12.14 -1.61 -13.28
CA ILE A 81 -10.85 -1.20 -12.69
C ILE A 81 -10.88 0.31 -12.38
N ASP A 82 -11.31 1.13 -13.34
CA ASP A 82 -11.40 2.57 -13.17
C ASP A 82 -12.34 2.94 -12.01
N LYS A 83 -13.49 2.28 -11.90
CA LYS A 83 -14.40 2.46 -10.77
C LYS A 83 -13.74 2.11 -9.42
N LEU A 84 -13.04 0.98 -9.35
CA LEU A 84 -12.36 0.56 -8.13
C LEU A 84 -11.23 1.52 -7.75
N LEU A 85 -10.49 2.07 -8.71
CA LEU A 85 -9.46 3.07 -8.45
C LEU A 85 -10.04 4.36 -7.86
N VAL A 86 -11.23 4.78 -8.31
CA VAL A 86 -11.96 5.91 -7.71
C VAL A 86 -12.37 5.60 -6.27
N GLU A 87 -12.94 4.42 -6.00
CA GLU A 87 -13.31 3.98 -4.65
C GLU A 87 -12.08 3.93 -3.72
N VAL A 88 -10.97 3.36 -4.20
CA VAL A 88 -9.68 3.34 -3.49
C VAL A 88 -9.19 4.76 -3.18
N SER A 89 -9.29 5.69 -4.12
CA SER A 89 -8.89 7.09 -3.90
C SER A 89 -9.76 7.78 -2.85
N GLN A 90 -11.08 7.54 -2.87
CA GLN A 90 -12.02 8.11 -1.91
C GLN A 90 -11.76 7.65 -0.48
N ILE A 91 -11.33 6.39 -0.30
CA ILE A 91 -10.99 5.83 1.01
C ILE A 91 -9.56 6.23 1.43
N SER A 92 -8.63 6.30 0.48
CA SER A 92 -7.22 6.64 0.76
C SER A 92 -7.07 8.07 1.28
N TYR A 93 -7.85 9.01 0.77
CA TYR A 93 -7.74 10.42 1.16
C TYR A 93 -7.98 10.69 2.65
N PRO A 94 -9.11 10.29 3.27
CA PRO A 94 -9.34 10.51 4.71
C PRO A 94 -8.32 9.77 5.58
N LEU A 95 -7.87 8.57 5.16
CA LEU A 95 -6.80 7.85 5.85
C LEU A 95 -5.48 8.63 5.82
N ALA A 96 -5.08 9.13 4.64
CA ALA A 96 -3.90 9.98 4.50
C ALA A 96 -4.00 11.25 5.35
N GLN A 97 -5.18 11.90 5.38
CA GLN A 97 -5.44 13.08 6.20
C GLN A 97 -5.20 12.79 7.68
N ARG A 98 -5.72 11.67 8.21
CA ARG A 98 -5.45 11.29 9.60
C ARG A 98 -3.96 11.03 9.84
N GLY A 99 -3.29 10.33 8.93
CA GLY A 99 -1.84 10.08 9.02
C GLY A 99 -1.01 11.36 9.09
N ILE A 100 -1.21 12.28 8.15
CA ILE A 100 -0.46 13.54 8.09
C ILE A 100 -0.82 14.48 9.25
N LYS A 101 -2.09 14.56 9.65
CA LYS A 101 -2.51 15.39 10.78
C LYS A 101 -1.93 14.86 12.09
N ARG A 102 -1.89 13.54 12.31
CA ARG A 102 -1.16 13.00 13.47
C ARG A 102 0.30 13.41 13.43
N ALA A 103 0.99 13.23 12.31
CA ALA A 103 2.41 13.59 12.19
C ALA A 103 2.68 15.07 12.53
N LEU A 104 1.85 15.99 12.02
CA LEU A 104 2.06 17.43 12.22
C LEU A 104 1.62 17.92 13.61
N TYR A 105 0.54 17.36 14.16
CA TYR A 105 -0.07 17.87 15.39
C TYR A 105 0.29 17.07 16.65
N LYS A 106 0.93 15.90 16.54
CA LYS A 106 1.25 15.00 17.68
C LYS A 106 1.94 15.70 18.85
N ASN A 107 2.74 16.73 18.57
CA ASN A 107 3.50 17.44 19.58
C ASN A 107 2.79 18.66 20.17
N THR A 108 1.65 19.09 19.63
CA THR A 108 0.91 20.25 20.14
C THR A 108 0.25 19.95 21.49
N LYS A 109 -0.09 21.01 22.23
CA LYS A 109 -0.71 20.88 23.55
C LYS A 109 -2.11 20.29 23.43
N GLU A 110 -2.88 20.76 22.45
CA GLU A 110 -4.26 20.38 22.17
C GLU A 110 -4.36 18.90 21.79
N TYR A 111 -3.46 18.41 20.94
CA TYR A 111 -3.42 16.99 20.58
C TYR A 111 -3.09 16.11 21.80
N LYS A 112 -2.12 16.52 22.62
CA LYS A 112 -1.74 15.79 23.84
C LYS A 112 -2.83 15.77 24.89
N GLU A 113 -3.65 16.81 24.98
CA GLU A 113 -4.83 16.85 25.84
C GLU A 113 -5.92 15.92 25.30
N ALA A 114 -6.22 15.98 24.00
CA ALA A 114 -7.16 15.07 23.36
C ALA A 114 -6.73 13.60 23.46
N GLU A 115 -5.44 13.30 23.35
CA GLU A 115 -4.88 11.95 23.53
C GLU A 115 -5.14 11.42 24.95
N LYS A 116 -4.97 12.25 25.99
CA LYS A 116 -5.27 11.86 27.38
C LYS A 116 -6.75 11.55 27.60
N GLU A 117 -7.63 12.18 26.82
CA GLU A 117 -9.07 11.95 26.85
C GLU A 117 -9.55 10.85 25.90
N ASN A 118 -8.65 10.17 25.18
CA ASN A 118 -8.96 9.22 24.11
C ASN A 118 -9.76 9.82 22.93
N LYS A 119 -9.61 11.12 22.68
CA LYS A 119 -10.29 11.89 21.60
C LYS A 119 -9.33 12.43 20.54
N ALA A 120 -8.10 11.91 20.46
CA ALA A 120 -7.09 12.39 19.52
C ALA A 120 -7.56 12.32 18.04
N THR A 121 -8.27 11.25 17.67
CA THR A 121 -8.83 11.10 16.31
C THR A 121 -9.95 12.10 16.04
N GLU A 122 -10.86 12.30 16.99
CA GLU A 122 -11.92 13.31 16.88
C GLU A 122 -11.37 14.73 16.78
N TYR A 123 -10.24 15.00 17.44
CA TYR A 123 -9.53 16.27 17.34
C TYR A 123 -8.98 16.48 15.93
N ILE A 124 -8.22 15.53 15.37
CA ILE A 124 -7.67 15.67 14.01
C ILE A 124 -8.74 15.66 12.91
N ASP A 125 -9.87 14.97 13.11
CA ASP A 125 -10.98 14.96 12.16
C ASP A 125 -11.67 16.34 12.06
N LYS A 126 -11.61 17.14 13.14
CA LYS A 126 -12.13 18.54 13.15
C LYS A 126 -11.17 19.55 12.54
N LEU A 127 -9.88 19.23 12.42
CA LEU A 127 -8.90 20.13 11.82
C LEU A 127 -9.14 20.26 10.31
N PRO A 128 -8.84 21.42 9.70
CA PRO A 128 -8.94 21.58 8.26
C PRO A 128 -8.07 20.54 7.54
N ASN A 129 -8.53 20.09 6.37
CA ASN A 129 -7.75 19.18 5.54
C ASN A 129 -6.51 19.89 5.02
N ILE A 130 -5.41 19.14 4.99
CA ILE A 130 -4.15 19.59 4.40
C ILE A 130 -4.20 19.30 2.92
N GLU A 131 -3.77 20.25 2.10
CA GLU A 131 -3.69 20.02 0.65
C GLU A 131 -2.60 18.98 0.37
N LEU A 132 -3.01 17.85 -0.21
CA LEU A 132 -2.12 16.74 -0.53
C LEU A 132 -2.23 16.43 -2.03
N PRO A 133 -1.11 16.42 -2.76
CA PRO A 133 -1.11 15.92 -4.13
C PRO A 133 -1.38 14.40 -4.14
N PRO A 134 -1.93 13.84 -5.23
CA PRO A 134 -2.31 12.42 -5.29
C PRO A 134 -1.17 11.43 -4.96
N TYR A 135 0.07 11.77 -5.33
CA TYR A 135 1.23 10.93 -5.01
C TYR A 135 1.51 10.86 -3.51
N ALA A 136 1.36 11.98 -2.79
CA ALA A 136 1.59 12.05 -1.35
C ALA A 136 0.52 11.27 -0.58
N VAL A 137 -0.74 11.35 -1.01
CA VAL A 137 -1.84 10.53 -0.46
C VAL A 137 -1.46 9.04 -0.54
N THR A 138 -0.99 8.61 -1.71
CA THR A 138 -0.58 7.22 -1.95
C THR A 138 0.58 6.81 -1.06
N GLU A 139 1.60 7.66 -0.95
CA GLU A 139 2.81 7.40 -0.18
C GLU A 139 2.53 7.32 1.34
N ILE A 140 1.74 8.25 1.87
CA ILE A 140 1.31 8.24 3.28
C ILE A 140 0.55 6.95 3.57
N VAL A 141 -0.48 6.64 2.76
CA VAL A 141 -1.34 5.47 3.00
C VAL A 141 -0.54 4.18 2.94
N ASN A 142 0.31 4.00 1.93
CA ASN A 142 1.14 2.80 1.81
C ASN A 142 2.09 2.67 3.00
N THR A 143 2.67 3.78 3.46
CA THR A 143 3.52 3.80 4.65
C THR A 143 2.75 3.42 5.91
N MET A 144 1.55 3.98 6.11
CA MET A 144 0.70 3.64 7.25
C MET A 144 0.34 2.15 7.28
N LEU A 145 0.01 1.58 6.12
CA LEU A 145 -0.31 0.16 5.98
C LEU A 145 0.92 -0.72 6.27
N GLU A 146 2.08 -0.39 5.67
CA GLU A 146 3.35 -1.11 5.86
C GLU A 146 3.77 -1.16 7.33
N LEU A 147 3.61 -0.04 8.04
CA LEU A 147 3.98 0.08 9.45
C LEU A 147 2.95 -0.54 10.40
N GLY A 148 1.65 -0.41 10.08
CA GLY A 148 0.54 -0.83 10.94
C GLY A 148 0.28 -2.33 10.94
N ASN A 149 0.39 -2.98 9.78
CA ASN A 149 0.39 -4.43 9.69
C ASN A 149 1.11 -4.87 8.39
N PRO A 150 2.39 -5.27 8.47
CA PRO A 150 3.17 -5.62 7.29
C PRO A 150 2.63 -6.83 6.53
N ASP A 151 1.78 -7.66 7.15
CA ASP A 151 1.19 -8.84 6.51
C ASP A 151 -0.06 -8.49 5.65
N LEU A 152 -0.65 -7.30 5.83
CA LEU A 152 -1.78 -6.81 5.02
C LEU A 152 -1.34 -6.10 3.74
N VAL A 153 -0.10 -5.61 3.71
CA VAL A 153 0.53 -5.12 2.48
C VAL A 153 1.20 -6.33 1.87
N GLY A 154 0.91 -6.65 0.62
CA GLY A 154 1.55 -7.75 -0.12
C GLY A 154 3.05 -7.52 -0.37
N THR A 155 3.83 -7.19 0.66
CA THR A 155 5.27 -7.41 0.67
C THR A 155 5.51 -8.91 0.78
N PRO A 156 6.34 -9.49 -0.10
CA PRO A 156 6.67 -10.91 0.01
C PRO A 156 7.20 -11.16 1.42
N SER A 157 6.55 -12.10 2.13
CA SER A 157 6.91 -12.50 3.48
C SER A 157 8.42 -12.70 3.59
N GLN A 158 9.02 -12.40 4.74
CA GLN A 158 10.44 -12.72 4.99
C GLN A 158 10.78 -14.21 4.72
N GLU A 159 9.78 -15.10 4.72
CA GLU A 159 9.93 -16.48 4.24
C GLU A 159 10.19 -16.57 2.74
N GLU A 160 9.52 -15.77 1.90
CA GLU A 160 9.74 -15.71 0.45
C GLU A 160 11.11 -15.11 0.11
N GLU A 161 11.55 -14.08 0.84
CA GLU A 161 12.89 -13.50 0.64
C GLU A 161 14.00 -14.49 1.05
N ASN A 162 13.78 -15.26 2.13
CA ASN A 162 14.70 -16.33 2.55
C ASN A 162 14.66 -17.53 1.60
N LEU A 163 13.51 -17.86 1.00
CA LEU A 163 13.39 -18.89 -0.02
C LEU A 163 14.09 -18.49 -1.32
N GLN A 164 14.03 -17.21 -1.72
CA GLN A 164 14.77 -16.69 -2.87
C GLN A 164 16.29 -16.67 -2.62
N LYS A 165 16.75 -16.25 -1.43
CA LYS A 165 18.19 -16.32 -1.05
C LYS A 165 18.71 -17.76 -0.99
N LYS A 166 17.89 -18.73 -0.51
CA LYS A 166 18.23 -20.17 -0.55
C LYS A 166 18.24 -20.74 -1.98
N ARG A 167 17.35 -20.29 -2.87
CA ARG A 167 17.32 -20.70 -4.28
C ARG A 167 18.49 -20.13 -5.09
N ALA A 168 18.92 -18.90 -4.80
CA ALA A 168 20.11 -18.30 -5.40
C ALA A 168 21.40 -19.06 -5.02
N ARG A 169 21.56 -19.45 -3.75
CA ARG A 169 22.71 -20.26 -3.30
C ARG A 169 22.75 -21.69 -3.85
N LYS A 170 21.60 -22.28 -4.21
CA LYS A 170 21.54 -23.60 -4.88
C LYS A 170 21.85 -23.56 -6.38
N ARG A 171 21.76 -22.40 -7.04
CA ARG A 171 22.09 -22.24 -8.47
C ARG A 171 23.56 -21.96 -8.75
N SER A 172 24.34 -21.50 -7.77
CA SER A 172 25.79 -21.25 -7.92
C SER A 172 26.67 -22.46 -7.60
N GLY A 173 26.09 -23.64 -7.37
CA GLY A 173 26.83 -24.85 -7.01
C GLY A 173 26.56 -26.01 -7.96
N SER A 174 27.12 -26.00 -9.17
CA SER A 174 27.31 -27.23 -9.93
C SER A 174 28.45 -27.17 -10.94
N SER A 175 29.38 -28.10 -10.74
CA SER A 175 30.36 -28.68 -11.68
C SER A 175 31.75 -28.03 -11.79
N SER A 176 32.71 -28.61 -11.06
CA SER A 176 34.06 -28.88 -11.60
C SER A 176 34.42 -30.35 -11.31
N LYS A 177 33.88 -31.25 -12.13
CA LYS A 177 34.43 -32.60 -12.27
C LYS A 177 35.30 -32.60 -13.53
N GLY A 178 36.57 -32.23 -13.35
CA GLY A 178 37.63 -32.37 -14.35
C GLY A 178 38.44 -33.64 -14.05
N LYS A 179 38.43 -34.57 -15.00
CA LYS A 179 39.08 -35.88 -15.00
C LYS A 179 40.61 -35.75 -15.21
N SER A 180 41.35 -36.70 -14.60
CA SER A 180 42.63 -37.37 -14.96
C SER A 180 43.44 -36.82 -16.15
N THR A 181 44.79 -36.76 -16.17
CA THR A 181 45.79 -37.81 -15.94
C THR A 181 47.21 -37.20 -15.90
N SER A 182 48.13 -37.76 -15.12
CA SER A 182 49.45 -38.27 -15.54
C SER A 182 50.05 -39.10 -14.41
#